data_AF-A0A8E0IDE7-F1
#
_entry.id   AF-A0A8E0IDE7-F1
#
_cell.length_a   1.000
_cell.length_b   1.000
_cell.length_c   1.000
_cell.angle_alpha   90.00
_cell.angle_beta   90.00
_cell.angle_gamma   90.00
#
_symmetry.space_group_name_H-M   'P 1'
#
loop_
_entity.id
_entity.type
_entity.pdbx_description
1 polymer ?
#
loop_
_entity_poly.entity_id
_entity_poly.type
_entity_poly.pdbx_seq_one_letter_code
_entity_poly.pdbx_strand_id
1 'polypeptide(L)'
;MNESPSYYAIIPAGVRYDKQLPQGAKILYGEITALSSKSGSCWASDQYFMTLYEVGQTTIQRWLRALEDSGYIERHVKYKDGTKEIEKRYIKIRTDPMPKNGNTYSQKRVYPMPKNGQE
;
A
#
# COMPACT_ATOMS: atom_id res chain seq x y z
N MET A 1 16.06 -4.05 16.20
CA MET A 1 15.30 -3.12 15.34
C MET A 1 14.31 -2.43 16.26
N ASN A 2 14.19 -1.10 16.21
CA ASN A 2 13.19 -0.40 17.04
C ASN A 2 11.82 -1.02 16.74
N GLU A 3 11.20 -1.65 17.73
CA GLU A 3 9.98 -2.47 17.57
C GLU A 3 8.74 -1.63 17.25
N SER A 4 8.85 -0.29 17.27
CA SER A 4 7.75 0.62 16.95
C SER A 4 8.29 1.97 16.46
N PRO A 5 8.77 2.08 15.21
CA PRO A 5 9.00 3.41 14.68
C PRO A 5 7.65 4.13 14.58
N SER A 6 7.55 5.32 15.19
CA SER A 6 6.32 6.12 15.28
C SER A 6 5.98 6.80 13.94
N TYR A 7 5.86 6.02 12.87
CA TYR A 7 5.45 6.52 11.57
C TYR A 7 3.93 6.42 11.43
N TYR A 8 3.31 7.49 10.95
CA TYR A 8 1.89 7.49 10.64
C TYR A 8 1.62 6.57 9.44
N ALA A 9 0.62 5.69 9.59
CA ALA A 9 0.07 4.94 8.47
C ALA A 9 -0.84 5.84 7.64
N ILE A 10 -0.59 5.92 6.33
CA ILE A 10 -1.39 6.71 5.40
C ILE A 10 -2.26 5.75 4.58
N ILE A 11 -3.58 5.91 4.66
CA ILE A 11 -4.52 5.17 3.82
C ILE A 11 -5.25 6.18 2.92
N PRO A 12 -4.88 6.30 1.64
CA PRO A 12 -5.50 7.25 0.73
C PRO A 12 -6.97 6.88 0.49
N ALA A 13 -7.79 7.86 0.10
CA ALA A 13 -9.22 7.69 -0.10
C ALA A 13 -9.57 6.51 -1.04
N GLY A 14 -8.78 6.31 -2.10
CA GLY A 14 -8.94 5.18 -3.02
C GLY A 14 -8.92 3.83 -2.29
N VAL A 15 -7.86 3.56 -1.53
CA VAL A 15 -7.73 2.33 -0.73
C VAL A 15 -8.79 2.25 0.37
N ARG A 16 -9.04 3.36 1.08
CA ARG A 16 -9.98 3.41 2.20
C ARG A 16 -11.41 3.07 1.78
N TYR A 17 -11.86 3.60 0.65
CA TYR A 17 -13.22 3.43 0.15
C TYR A 17 -13.38 2.32 -0.90
N ASP A 18 -12.30 1.66 -1.30
CA ASP A 18 -12.40 0.50 -2.20
C ASP A 18 -13.23 -0.61 -1.56
N LYS A 19 -14.34 -0.97 -2.21
CA LYS A 19 -15.25 -2.03 -1.74
C LYS A 19 -14.76 -3.43 -2.12
N GLN A 20 -13.83 -3.54 -3.06
CA GLN A 20 -13.25 -4.81 -3.48
C GLN A 20 -12.13 -5.28 -2.54
N LEU A 21 -11.55 -4.36 -1.77
CA LEU A 21 -10.51 -4.69 -0.78
C LEU A 21 -11.12 -5.22 0.52
N PRO A 22 -10.61 -6.36 1.04
CA PRO A 22 -10.87 -6.77 2.42
C PRO A 22 -10.45 -5.67 3.41
N GLN A 23 -11.19 -5.51 4.51
CA GLN A 23 -10.88 -4.48 5.51
C GLN A 23 -9.44 -4.61 6.05
N GLY A 24 -8.98 -5.83 6.30
CA GLY A 24 -7.60 -6.09 6.74
C GLY A 24 -6.54 -5.71 5.70
N ALA A 25 -6.85 -5.82 4.39
CA ALA A 25 -5.93 -5.39 3.34
C ALA A 25 -5.71 -3.87 3.34
N LYS A 26 -6.72 -3.08 3.73
CA LYS A 26 -6.61 -1.62 3.88
C LYS A 26 -5.67 -1.25 5.03
N ILE A 27 -5.76 -1.97 6.15
CA ILE A 27 -4.89 -1.77 7.31
C ILE A 27 -3.45 -2.18 6.94
N LEU A 28 -3.28 -3.33 6.29
CA LEU A 28 -1.98 -3.79 5.76
C LEU A 28 -1.36 -2.77 4.82
N TYR A 29 -2.15 -2.13 3.93
CA TYR A 29 -1.64 -1.05 3.10
C TYR A 29 -1.11 0.11 3.93
N GLY A 30 -1.84 0.54 4.97
CA GLY A 30 -1.38 1.56 5.90
C GLY A 30 -0.02 1.23 6.52
N GLU A 31 0.17 -0.02 6.94
CA GLU A 31 1.45 -0.49 7.48
C GLU A 31 2.57 -0.47 6.43
N ILE A 32 2.27 -0.93 5.21
CA ILE A 32 3.21 -0.84 4.07
C ILE A 32 3.63 0.61 3.83
N THR A 33 2.73 1.59 3.94
CA THR A 33 3.08 3.02 3.81
C THR A 33 3.99 3.51 4.93
N ALA A 34 3.71 3.14 6.18
CA ALA A 34 4.54 3.51 7.32
C ALA A 34 5.96 2.93 7.18
N LEU A 35 6.07 1.66 6.80
CA LEU A 35 7.35 0.97 6.61
C LEU A 35 8.11 1.42 5.36
N SER A 36 7.40 1.94 4.35
CA SER A 36 8.01 2.48 3.13
C SER A 36 8.54 3.91 3.30
N SER A 37 8.14 4.63 4.36
CA SER A 37 8.42 6.06 4.55
C SER A 37 9.90 6.44 4.42
N LYS A 38 10.82 5.60 4.93
CA LYS A 38 12.26 5.90 4.92
C LYS A 38 12.99 5.52 3.62
N SER A 39 12.53 4.50 2.91
CA SER A 39 13.28 3.91 1.77
C SER A 39 12.51 3.88 0.45
N GLY A 40 11.26 4.35 0.44
CA GLY A 40 10.34 4.21 -0.69
C GLY A 40 9.88 2.77 -0.94
N SER A 41 10.21 1.84 -0.04
CA SER A 41 9.86 0.42 -0.16
C SER A 41 9.69 -0.23 1.20
N CYS A 42 8.76 -1.17 1.30
CA CYS A 42 8.55 -1.98 2.49
C CYS A 42 9.31 -3.30 2.35
N TRP A 43 10.16 -3.58 3.35
CA TRP A 43 11.01 -4.77 3.42
C TRP A 43 10.53 -5.79 4.47
N ALA A 44 9.37 -5.55 5.08
CA ALA A 44 8.79 -6.47 6.05
C ALA A 44 8.45 -7.82 5.39
N SER A 45 8.66 -8.89 6.15
CA SER A 45 8.34 -10.25 5.75
C SER A 45 6.87 -10.58 6.00
N ASP A 46 6.35 -11.64 5.38
CA ASP A 46 5.03 -12.17 5.71
C ASP A 46 4.92 -12.47 7.21
N GLN A 47 5.98 -13.04 7.80
CA GLN A 47 6.03 -13.37 9.22
C GLN A 47 5.84 -12.13 10.10
N TYR A 48 6.40 -10.98 9.72
CA TYR A 48 6.18 -9.72 10.43
C TYR A 48 4.69 -9.36 10.45
N PHE A 49 4.01 -9.39 9.30
CA PHE A 49 2.58 -9.07 9.23
C PHE A 49 1.70 -10.10 9.91
N MET A 50 2.07 -11.38 9.83
CA MET A 50 1.37 -12.47 10.53
C MET A 50 1.40 -12.25 12.04
N THR A 51 2.57 -11.93 12.60
CA THR A 51 2.72 -11.63 14.02
C THR A 51 1.98 -10.34 14.39
N LEU A 52 2.08 -9.28 13.57
CA LEU A 52 1.46 -7.99 13.86
C LEU A 52 -0.07 -8.05 13.91
N TYR A 53 -0.69 -8.82 13.01
CA TYR A 53 -2.15 -8.91 12.90
C TYR A 53 -2.74 -10.20 13.49
N GLU A 54 -1.89 -11.08 14.03
CA GLU A 54 -2.29 -12.38 14.58
C GLU A 54 -3.09 -13.24 13.57
N VAL A 55 -2.68 -13.21 12.30
CA VAL A 55 -3.34 -13.96 11.22
C VAL A 55 -2.38 -14.94 10.53
N GLY A 56 -2.96 -15.97 9.90
CA GLY A 56 -2.19 -16.94 9.13
C GLY A 56 -1.62 -16.39 7.82
N GLN A 57 -0.60 -17.08 7.30
CA GLN A 57 0.09 -16.72 6.06
C GLN A 57 -0.86 -16.59 4.86
N THR A 58 -1.84 -17.49 4.74
CA THR A 58 -2.84 -17.47 3.66
C THR A 58 -3.63 -16.16 3.65
N THR A 59 -3.94 -15.60 4.81
CA THR A 59 -4.66 -14.33 4.95
C THR A 59 -3.80 -13.17 4.48
N ILE A 60 -2.54 -13.09 4.92
CA ILE A 60 -1.58 -12.07 4.47
C ILE A 60 -1.39 -12.14 2.94
N GLN A 61 -1.18 -13.33 2.39
CA GLN A 61 -1.01 -13.52 0.95
C GLN A 61 -2.26 -13.11 0.16
N ARG A 62 -3.46 -13.41 0.69
CA ARG A 62 -4.73 -12.95 0.09
C ARG A 62 -4.85 -11.43 0.10
N TRP A 63 -4.47 -10.76 1.19
CA TRP A 63 -4.52 -9.30 1.28
C TRP A 63 -3.50 -8.63 0.36
N LEU A 64 -2.27 -9.13 0.32
CA LEU A 64 -1.24 -8.65 -0.60
C LEU A 64 -1.67 -8.80 -2.06
N ARG A 65 -2.26 -9.95 -2.41
CA ARG A 65 -2.77 -10.19 -3.76
C ARG A 65 -3.92 -9.24 -4.11
N ALA A 66 -4.86 -8.99 -3.20
CA ALA A 66 -5.94 -8.04 -3.43
C ALA A 66 -5.41 -6.62 -3.69
N LEU A 67 -4.39 -6.17 -2.94
CA LEU A 67 -3.76 -4.87 -3.16
C LEU A 67 -3.01 -4.79 -4.50
N GLU A 68 -2.35 -5.88 -4.91
CA GLU A 68 -1.63 -5.99 -6.18
C GLU A 68 -2.59 -6.02 -7.37
N ASP A 69 -3.65 -6.82 -7.30
CA ASP A 69 -4.69 -6.94 -8.33
C ASP A 69 -5.45 -5.61 -8.51
N SER A 70 -5.73 -4.89 -7.42
CA SER A 70 -6.29 -3.53 -7.46
C SER A 70 -5.29 -2.45 -7.88
N GLY A 71 -4.01 -2.80 -8.09
CA GLY A 71 -3.00 -1.88 -8.58
C GLY A 71 -2.54 -0.83 -7.56
N TYR A 72 -2.65 -1.10 -6.26
CA TYR A 72 -2.17 -0.21 -5.20
C TYR A 72 -0.71 -0.48 -4.81
N ILE A 73 -0.23 -1.71 -4.97
CA ILE A 73 1.15 -2.11 -4.65
C ILE A 73 1.77 -2.96 -5.77
N GLU A 74 3.08 -3.10 -5.72
CA GLU A 74 3.85 -4.05 -6.53
C GLU A 74 4.82 -4.82 -5.63
N ARG A 75 4.92 -6.13 -5.82
CA ARG A 75 5.92 -6.97 -5.15
C ARG A 75 7.09 -7.24 -6.08
N HIS A 76 8.29 -7.06 -5.55
CA HIS A 76 9.54 -7.16 -6.30
C HIS A 76 10.49 -8.14 -5.61
N VAL A 77 11.32 -8.80 -6.41
CA VAL A 77 12.36 -9.72 -5.97
C VAL A 77 13.70 -9.19 -6.49
N LYS A 78 14.66 -9.01 -5.58
CA LYS A 78 16.06 -8.75 -5.92
C LYS A 78 16.81 -10.07 -5.85
N TYR A 79 17.57 -10.38 -6.90
CA TYR A 79 18.43 -11.55 -6.99
C TYR A 79 19.88 -11.14 -6.72
N LYS A 80 20.71 -12.06 -6.23
CA LYS A 80 22.16 -11.83 -6.11
C LYS A 80 22.79 -11.75 -7.50
N ASP A 81 23.71 -10.82 -7.67
CA ASP A 81 24.36 -10.55 -8.96
C ASP A 81 24.92 -11.81 -9.61
N GLY A 82 24.57 -12.04 -10.87
CA GLY A 82 25.02 -13.20 -11.65
C GLY A 82 24.39 -14.54 -11.27
N THR A 83 23.41 -14.57 -10.36
CA THR A 83 22.75 -15.81 -9.93
C THR A 83 21.22 -15.72 -10.00
N LYS A 84 20.55 -16.88 -9.93
CA LYS A 84 19.09 -16.97 -9.73
C LYS A 84 18.70 -17.03 -8.25
N GLU A 85 19.65 -16.84 -7.34
CA GLU A 85 19.38 -16.87 -5.90
C GLU A 85 18.69 -15.59 -5.45
N ILE A 86 17.61 -15.71 -4.68
CA ILE A 86 16.86 -14.57 -4.16
C ILE A 86 17.68 -13.92 -3.05
N GLU A 87 18.05 -12.65 -3.23
CA GLU A 87 18.70 -11.84 -2.21
C GLU A 87 17.66 -11.28 -1.23
N LYS A 88 16.59 -10.66 -1.74
CA LYS A 88 15.56 -10.01 -0.93
C LYS A 88 14.27 -9.77 -1.68
N ARG A 89 13.14 -9.72 -0.96
CA ARG A 89 11.82 -9.33 -1.47
C ARG A 89 11.41 -8.00 -0.87
N TYR A 90 10.67 -7.20 -1.63
CA TYR A 90 10.15 -5.92 -1.14
C TYR A 90 8.88 -5.51 -1.86
N ILE A 91 8.15 -4.60 -1.23
CA ILE A 91 6.88 -4.07 -1.70
C ILE A 91 7.07 -2.58 -2.02
N LYS A 92 6.58 -2.14 -3.18
CA LYS A 92 6.49 -0.73 -3.56
C LYS A 92 5.03 -0.29 -3.64
N ILE A 93 4.77 0.94 -3.21
CA ILE A 93 3.48 1.59 -3.42
C ILE A 93 3.45 2.13 -4.84
N ARG A 94 2.36 1.89 -5.57
CA ARG A 94 2.17 2.53 -6.88
C ARG A 94 1.76 3.98 -6.69
N THR A 95 2.52 4.91 -7.27
CA THR A 95 2.23 6.35 -7.23
C THR A 95 1.05 6.74 -8.11
N ASP A 96 0.70 5.88 -9.07
CA ASP A 96 -0.41 6.05 -9.99
C ASP A 96 -1.35 4.85 -9.88
N PRO A 97 -2.41 4.93 -9.04
CA PRO A 97 -3.41 3.89 -8.99
C PRO A 97 -4.22 3.96 -10.29
N MET A 98 -3.74 3.28 -11.33
CA MET A 98 -4.53 3.06 -12.54
C MET A 98 -5.65 2.07 -12.18
N PRO A 99 -6.93 2.46 -12.19
CA PRO A 99 -8.00 1.49 -12.01
C PRO A 99 -8.02 0.55 -13.21
N LYS A 100 -7.72 -0.74 -12.99
CA LYS A 100 -7.83 -1.75 -14.05
C LYS A 100 -9.28 -2.08 -14.42
N ASN A 101 -10.26 -1.63 -13.64
CA ASN A 101 -11.68 -1.78 -13.92
C ASN A 101 -12.31 -0.40 -14.14
N GLY A 102 -12.71 -0.14 -15.38
CA GLY A 102 -13.16 1.15 -15.89
C GLY A 102 -14.51 1.63 -15.34
N ASN A 103 -14.54 2.07 -14.09
CA ASN A 103 -15.50 3.07 -13.62
C ASN A 103 -14.73 4.25 -13.05
N THR A 104 -14.36 5.12 -13.99
CA THR A 104 -13.71 6.42 -13.88
C THR A 104 -14.21 7.23 -12.68
N TYR A 105 -13.38 7.39 -11.64
CA TYR A 105 -13.40 8.64 -10.88
C TYR A 105 -12.65 9.67 -11.71
N SER A 106 -13.33 10.22 -12.72
CA SER A 106 -12.89 11.42 -13.42
C SER A 106 -12.71 12.50 -12.39
N GLN A 107 -11.45 12.89 -12.19
CA GLN A 107 -11.03 13.98 -11.33
C GLN A 107 -11.53 15.29 -11.94
N LYS A 108 -12.81 15.64 -11.75
CA LYS A 108 -13.26 17.03 -11.91
C LYS A 108 -12.78 17.81 -10.70
N ARG A 109 -11.54 18.30 -10.74
CA ARG A 109 -11.10 19.40 -9.88
C ARG A 109 -11.91 20.65 -10.27
N VAL A 110 -12.97 20.95 -9.51
CA VAL A 110 -13.49 22.32 -9.41
C VAL A 110 -13.82 22.55 -7.93
N TYR A 111 -12.84 23.03 -7.17
CA TYR A 111 -13.13 23.75 -5.93
C TYR A 111 -13.20 25.23 -6.31
N PRO A 112 -14.36 25.89 -6.25
CA PRO A 112 -14.37 27.35 -6.33
C PRO A 112 -13.72 27.88 -5.06
N MET A 113 -12.62 28.62 -5.20
CA MET A 113 -12.08 29.42 -4.08
C MET A 113 -13.16 30.45 -3.71
N PRO A 114 -13.56 30.57 -2.44
CA PRO A 114 -14.40 31.68 -2.02
C PRO A 114 -13.59 32.97 -2.23
N LYS A 115 -14.11 33.88 -3.07
CA LYS A 115 -13.59 35.25 -3.14
C LYS A 115 -13.94 35.91 -1.80
N ASN A 116 -12.92 36.35 -1.08
CA ASN A 116 -13.06 37.22 0.08
C ASN A 116 -13.99 38.38 -0.27
N GLY A 117 -15.08 38.52 0.49
CA GLY A 117 -15.96 39.67 0.42
C GLY A 117 -15.22 40.90 0.97
N GLN A 118 -14.91 41.84 0.08
CA GLN A 118 -14.86 43.25 0.43
C GLN A 118 -16.18 43.84 -0.06
N GLU A 119 -17.07 44.14 0.89
CA GLU A 119 -17.94 45.33 0.99
C GLU A 119 -18.83 45.19 2.22
#